data_AF-A0A6G3XKC4-F1
#
_entry.id   AF-A0A6G3XKC4-F1
#
_cell.length_a   1.000
_cell.length_b   1.000
_cell.length_c   1.000
_cell.angle_alpha   90.00
_cell.angle_beta   90.00
_cell.angle_gamma   90.00
#
_symmetry.space_group_name_H-M   'P 1'
#
loop_
_entity.id
_entity.type
_entity.pdbx_description
1 polymer ?
#
loop_
_entity_poly.entity_id
_entity_poly.type
_entity_poly.pdbx_seq_one_letter_code
_entity_poly.pdbx_strand_id
1 'polypeptide(L)'
;GAHRIRISVDPAPDFDHPYLHMENMEEQLSERLPGYRRIGMEKNTFRDRPGALWEFTWNETKDHPGPRHGIDQMYYGGPGGPEYALYLTAPQEGWEASREKFDIMLRSWSAPKPQQ
;
A
#
# COMPACT_ATOMS: atom_id res chain seq x y z
N GLY A 1 12.49 11.75 -10.37
CA GLY A 1 12.87 10.48 -9.72
C GLY A 1 11.80 9.44 -9.94
N ALA A 2 12.14 8.15 -9.87
CA ALA A 2 11.26 7.01 -10.15
C ALA A 2 10.15 6.79 -9.09
N HIS A 3 9.26 7.77 -8.90
CA HIS A 3 8.14 7.66 -7.96
C HIS A 3 6.96 7.02 -8.68
N ARG A 4 6.29 6.08 -8.03
CA ARG A 4 5.08 5.47 -8.55
C ARG A 4 4.01 5.49 -7.48
N ILE A 5 2.87 6.07 -7.83
CA ILE A 5 1.62 5.96 -7.06
C ILE A 5 0.71 4.98 -7.82
N ARG A 6 0.05 4.09 -7.07
CA ARG A 6 -0.98 3.19 -7.60
C ARG A 6 -2.17 3.23 -6.66
N ILE A 7 -3.35 3.30 -7.25
CA ILE A 7 -4.62 3.08 -6.58
C ILE A 7 -5.22 1.82 -7.20
N SER A 8 -5.54 0.84 -6.37
CA SER A 8 -6.15 -0.41 -6.81
C SER A 8 -7.47 -0.64 -6.09
N VAL A 9 -8.38 -1.33 -6.77
CA VAL A 9 -9.72 -1.66 -6.26
C VAL A 9 -9.93 -3.15 -6.50
N ASP A 10 -10.24 -3.89 -5.44
CA ASP A 10 -10.76 -5.24 -5.52
C ASP A 10 -12.27 -5.20 -5.23
N PRO A 11 -13.14 -5.47 -6.22
CA PRO A 11 -14.58 -5.41 -6.03
C PRO A 11 -15.14 -6.55 -5.16
N ALA A 12 -14.38 -7.63 -4.95
CA ALA A 12 -14.85 -8.83 -4.25
C ALA A 12 -13.73 -9.41 -3.38
N PRO A 13 -13.33 -8.70 -2.31
CA PRO A 13 -12.26 -9.17 -1.44
C PRO A 13 -12.64 -10.50 -0.78
N ASP A 14 -11.68 -11.41 -0.73
CA ASP A 14 -11.80 -12.77 -0.20
C ASP A 14 -11.18 -12.94 1.21
N PHE A 15 -10.65 -11.85 1.77
CA PHE A 15 -10.12 -11.79 3.13
C PHE A 15 -11.09 -11.11 4.11
N ASP A 16 -11.04 -11.53 5.37
CA ASP A 16 -11.86 -10.93 6.43
C ASP A 16 -11.35 -9.54 6.88
N HIS A 17 -10.08 -9.21 6.57
CA HIS A 17 -9.46 -7.96 6.98
C HIS A 17 -8.29 -7.59 6.03
N PRO A 18 -8.08 -6.31 5.69
CA PRO A 18 -7.00 -5.91 4.76
C PRO A 18 -5.60 -6.32 5.23
N TYR A 19 -5.38 -6.33 6.54
CA TYR A 19 -4.16 -6.84 7.15
C TYR A 19 -3.85 -8.30 6.76
N LEU A 20 -4.86 -9.18 6.71
CA LEU A 20 -4.66 -10.58 6.33
C LEU A 20 -4.33 -10.69 4.84
N HIS A 21 -4.95 -9.84 4.01
CA HIS A 21 -4.60 -9.74 2.61
C HIS A 21 -3.14 -9.28 2.43
N MET A 22 -2.71 -8.27 3.19
CA MET A 22 -1.31 -7.81 3.19
C MET A 22 -0.32 -8.89 3.62
N GLU A 23 -0.63 -9.67 4.65
CA GLU A 23 0.21 -10.81 5.07
C GLU A 23 0.37 -11.82 3.94
N ASN A 24 -0.73 -12.17 3.27
CA ASN A 24 -0.68 -13.09 2.12
C ASN A 24 0.13 -12.53 0.94
N MET A 25 0.00 -11.23 0.65
CA MET A 25 0.81 -10.58 -0.40
C MET A 25 2.30 -10.59 -0.06
N GLU A 26 2.66 -10.39 1.21
CA GLU A 26 4.05 -10.38 1.65
C GLU A 26 4.73 -11.72 1.48
N GLU A 27 4.05 -12.84 1.75
CA GLU A 27 4.60 -14.18 1.55
C GLU A 27 5.18 -14.30 0.12
N GLN A 28 4.43 -13.85 -0.88
CA GLN A 28 4.88 -13.88 -2.27
C GLN A 28 5.88 -12.78 -2.64
N LEU A 29 5.74 -11.58 -2.07
CA LEU A 29 6.60 -10.44 -2.40
C LEU A 29 8.00 -10.59 -1.81
N SER A 30 8.10 -11.13 -0.60
CA SER A 30 9.37 -11.33 0.09
C SER A 30 10.32 -12.28 -0.66
N GLU A 31 9.79 -13.26 -1.37
CA GLU A 31 10.57 -14.17 -2.22
C GLU A 31 11.02 -13.51 -3.53
N ARG A 32 10.19 -12.63 -4.09
CA ARG A 32 10.41 -12.03 -5.42
C ARG A 32 11.27 -10.77 -5.40
N LEU A 33 11.30 -10.05 -4.28
CA LEU A 33 12.00 -8.77 -4.14
C LEU A 33 13.38 -8.96 -3.50
N PRO A 34 14.48 -8.73 -4.25
CA PRO A 34 15.83 -8.90 -3.71
C PRO A 34 16.08 -7.97 -2.52
N GLY A 35 16.57 -8.53 -1.41
CA GLY A 35 16.85 -7.77 -0.19
C GLY A 35 15.59 -7.17 0.45
N TYR A 36 14.43 -7.80 0.24
CA TYR A 36 13.19 -7.42 0.90
C TYR A 36 13.37 -7.32 2.42
N ARG A 37 12.79 -6.26 3.00
CA ARG A 37 12.70 -6.08 4.44
C ARG A 37 11.39 -5.37 4.79
N ARG A 38 10.60 -6.02 5.64
CA ARG A 38 9.44 -5.38 6.31
C ARG A 38 9.96 -4.29 7.26
N ILE A 39 9.44 -3.08 7.13
CA ILE A 39 9.64 -1.99 8.10
C ILE A 39 8.54 -2.06 9.16
N GLY A 40 7.29 -2.22 8.73
CA GLY A 40 6.15 -2.40 9.62
C GLY A 40 4.92 -2.88 8.86
N MET A 41 4.05 -3.61 9.55
CA MET A 41 2.72 -3.95 9.06
C MET A 41 1.77 -3.94 10.26
N GLU A 42 0.72 -3.14 10.19
CA GLU A 42 -0.20 -2.97 11.31
C GLU A 42 -1.64 -2.78 10.86
N LYS A 43 -2.56 -3.21 11.72
CA LYS A 43 -3.99 -2.86 11.59
C LYS A 43 -4.16 -1.41 11.97
N ASN A 44 -4.98 -0.68 11.22
CA ASN A 44 -5.36 0.68 11.56
C ASN A 44 -6.82 0.97 11.23
N THR A 45 -7.25 2.20 11.49
CA THR A 45 -8.54 2.72 11.06
C THR A 45 -8.28 3.79 10.01
N PHE A 46 -8.87 3.62 8.84
CA PHE A 46 -8.78 4.59 7.76
C PHE A 46 -10.17 4.90 7.22
N ARG A 47 -10.54 6.18 7.19
CA ARG A 47 -11.89 6.65 6.80
C ARG A 47 -13.00 5.99 7.61
N ASP A 48 -12.78 5.81 8.91
CA ASP A 48 -13.71 5.17 9.86
C ASP A 48 -14.03 3.70 9.51
N ARG A 49 -13.12 3.04 8.79
CA ARG A 49 -13.23 1.63 8.37
C ARG A 49 -12.00 0.83 8.80
N PRO A 50 -12.13 -0.51 8.93
CA PRO A 50 -10.98 -1.39 9.09
C PRO A 50 -9.98 -1.20 7.96
N GLY A 51 -8.72 -0.96 8.32
CA GLY A 51 -7.63 -0.76 7.39
C GLY A 51 -6.34 -1.43 7.87
N ALA A 52 -5.35 -1.40 7.01
CA ALA A 52 -4.00 -1.83 7.34
C ALA A 52 -2.97 -0.97 6.61
N LEU A 53 -1.82 -0.77 7.25
CA LEU A 53 -0.68 -0.05 6.69
C LEU A 53 0.52 -0.99 6.65
N TRP A 54 1.15 -1.10 5.48
CA TRP A 54 2.35 -1.90 5.27
C TRP A 54 3.46 -1.06 4.67
N GLU A 55 4.62 -1.02 5.32
CA GLU A 55 5.81 -0.30 4.91
C GLU A 55 6.99 -1.28 4.79
N PHE A 56 7.73 -1.20 3.69
CA PHE A 56 8.81 -2.14 3.38
C PHE A 56 9.84 -1.55 2.42
N THR A 57 11.01 -2.19 2.37
CA THR A 57 12.12 -1.82 1.48
C THR A 57 12.61 -3.01 0.67
N TRP A 58 13.22 -2.76 -0.49
CA TRP A 58 13.91 -3.77 -1.30
C TRP A 58 15.00 -3.11 -2.17
N ASN A 59 15.79 -3.91 -2.86
CA ASN A 59 16.70 -3.45 -3.90
C ASN A 59 16.11 -3.76 -5.27
N GLU A 60 15.70 -2.74 -6.02
CA GLU A 60 15.22 -2.90 -7.39
C GLU A 60 16.36 -3.28 -8.32
N THR A 61 16.09 -4.23 -9.22
CA THR A 61 17.08 -4.75 -10.17
C THR A 61 16.70 -4.47 -11.62
N LYS A 62 15.46 -4.03 -11.86
CA LYS A 62 14.92 -3.73 -13.19
C LYS A 62 14.96 -2.23 -13.48
N ASP A 63 13.84 -1.65 -13.87
CA ASP A 63 13.75 -0.24 -14.24
C ASP A 63 14.01 0.65 -13.00
N HIS A 64 15.02 1.50 -13.11
CA HIS A 64 15.57 2.32 -12.02
C HIS A 64 16.15 1.48 -10.85
N PRO A 65 17.27 0.76 -11.08
CA PRO A 65 17.90 -0.06 -10.06
C PRO A 65 18.32 0.73 -8.82
N GLY A 66 18.33 0.04 -7.67
CA GLY A 66 18.82 0.56 -6.40
C GLY A 66 17.82 0.43 -5.26
N PRO A 67 18.18 0.95 -4.07
CA PRO A 67 17.34 0.86 -2.88
C PRO A 67 15.99 1.57 -3.05
N ARG A 68 14.92 0.86 -2.73
CA ARG A 68 13.53 1.29 -2.85
C ARG A 68 12.81 1.19 -1.52
N HIS A 69 11.79 2.02 -1.39
CA HIS A 69 10.86 2.02 -0.29
C HIS A 69 9.42 2.02 -0.82
N GLY A 70 8.57 1.18 -0.25
CA GLY A 70 7.15 1.06 -0.54
C GLY A 70 6.31 1.25 0.70
N ILE A 71 5.15 1.89 0.54
CA ILE A 71 4.12 2.01 1.57
C ILE A 71 2.74 1.81 0.94
N ASP A 72 1.93 0.93 1.53
CA ASP A 72 0.57 0.61 1.09
C ASP A 72 -0.43 0.79 2.24
N GLN A 73 -1.49 1.56 1.99
CA GLN A 73 -2.65 1.67 2.89
C GLN A 73 -3.83 0.98 2.21
N MET A 74 -4.31 -0.10 2.84
CA MET A 74 -5.53 -0.79 2.41
C MET A 74 -6.68 -0.54 3.37
N TYR A 75 -7.91 -0.56 2.86
CA TYR A 75 -9.14 -0.51 3.65
C TYR A 75 -10.35 -1.00 2.85
N TYR A 76 -11.38 -1.47 3.56
CA TYR A 76 -12.67 -1.79 2.93
C TYR A 76 -13.57 -0.55 2.82
N GLY A 77 -14.16 -0.36 1.63
CA GLY A 77 -15.07 0.74 1.33
C GLY A 77 -16.40 0.71 2.12
N GLY A 78 -16.73 -0.43 2.71
CA GLY A 78 -17.92 -0.64 3.52
C GLY A 78 -18.25 -2.13 3.64
N PRO A 79 -19.31 -2.50 4.39
CA PRO A 79 -19.76 -3.89 4.47
C PRO A 79 -20.11 -4.44 3.09
N GLY A 80 -19.47 -5.54 2.68
CA GLY A 80 -19.62 -6.14 1.34
C GLY A 80 -19.16 -5.23 0.19
N GLY A 81 -18.43 -4.15 0.50
CA GLY A 81 -17.89 -3.21 -0.47
C GLY A 81 -16.49 -3.60 -0.94
N PRO A 82 -15.97 -2.89 -1.95
CA PRO A 82 -14.64 -3.15 -2.48
C PRO A 82 -13.55 -2.90 -1.44
N GLU A 83 -12.41 -3.57 -1.61
CA GLU A 83 -11.16 -3.16 -0.99
C GLU A 83 -10.44 -2.13 -1.85
N TYR A 84 -9.88 -1.12 -1.21
CA TYR A 84 -9.04 -0.13 -1.85
C TYR A 84 -7.62 -0.25 -1.33
N ALA A 85 -6.63 -0.16 -2.22
CA ALA A 85 -5.21 -0.09 -1.89
C ALA A 85 -4.61 1.20 -2.42
N LEU A 86 -3.94 1.96 -1.56
CA LEU A 86 -3.27 3.21 -1.87
C LEU A 86 -1.77 2.99 -1.66
N TYR A 87 -1.05 2.86 -2.76
CA TYR A 87 0.34 2.42 -2.75
C TYR A 87 1.26 3.49 -3.32
N LEU A 88 2.35 3.77 -2.61
CA LEU A 88 3.45 4.59 -3.09
C LEU A 88 4.76 3.82 -3.05
N THR A 89 5.58 4.00 -4.08
CA THR A 89 6.98 3.59 -4.08
C THR A 89 7.90 4.71 -4.54
N ALA A 90 9.07 4.80 -3.93
CA ALA A 90 10.07 5.80 -4.24
C ALA A 90 11.49 5.23 -4.02
N PRO A 91 12.54 5.91 -4.50
CA PRO A 91 13.90 5.66 -4.03
C PRO A 91 13.96 5.77 -2.50
N GLN A 92 14.80 4.95 -1.87
CA GLN A 92 15.06 5.05 -0.42
C GLN A 92 15.65 6.41 -0.05
N GLU A 93 16.50 6.96 -0.92
CA GLU A 93 17.02 8.31 -0.78
C GLU A 93 15.87 9.33 -0.91
N GLY A 94 15.73 10.20 0.10
CA GLY A 94 14.65 11.17 0.15
C GLY A 94 13.28 10.57 0.51
N TRP A 95 13.25 9.42 1.20
CA TRP A 95 12.01 8.76 1.62
C TRP A 95 11.07 9.67 2.39
N GLU A 96 11.57 10.49 3.31
CA GLU A 96 10.74 11.39 4.15
C GLU A 96 9.86 12.32 3.30
N ALA A 97 10.44 12.92 2.24
CA ALA A 97 9.68 13.77 1.33
C ALA A 97 8.66 13.00 0.47
N SER A 98 8.91 11.71 0.22
CA SER A 98 7.95 10.84 -0.47
C SER A 98 6.82 10.40 0.46
N ARG A 99 7.14 10.12 1.72
CA ARG A 99 6.17 9.82 2.77
C ARG A 99 5.23 10.99 3.01
N GLU A 100 5.73 12.22 3.04
CA GLU A 100 4.87 13.41 3.16
C GLU A 100 3.83 13.48 2.02
N LYS A 101 4.24 13.17 0.78
CA LYS A 101 3.33 13.12 -0.38
C LYS A 101 2.30 11.99 -0.25
N PHE A 102 2.70 10.84 0.29
CA PHE A 102 1.78 9.75 0.59
C PHE A 102 0.71 10.21 1.60
N ASP A 103 1.12 10.86 2.69
CA ASP A 103 0.19 11.34 3.71
C ASP A 103 -0.76 12.43 3.15
N ILE A 104 -0.27 13.31 2.26
CA ILE A 104 -1.11 14.29 1.52
C ILE A 104 -2.15 13.57 0.65
N MET A 105 -1.73 12.53 -0.07
CA MET A 105 -2.63 11.71 -0.88
C MET A 105 -3.69 11.04 0.00
N LEU A 106 -3.30 10.43 1.13
CA LEU A 106 -4.24 9.80 2.06
C LEU A 106 -5.29 10.80 2.58
N ARG A 107 -4.88 12.02 2.93
CA ARG A 107 -5.79 13.09 3.39
C ARG A 107 -6.77 13.54 2.30
N SER A 108 -6.33 13.59 1.06
CA SER A 108 -7.14 14.03 -0.08
C SER A 108 -8.02 12.92 -0.68
N TRP A 109 -7.67 11.66 -0.44
CA TRP A 109 -8.36 10.52 -1.02
C TRP A 109 -9.81 10.39 -0.54
N SER A 110 -10.71 10.05 -1.45
CA SER A 110 -12.06 9.58 -1.14
C SER A 110 -12.45 8.55 -2.18
N ALA A 111 -12.99 7.41 -1.72
CA ALA A 111 -13.52 6.41 -2.63
C ALA A 111 -14.60 7.04 -3.55
N PRO A 112 -14.69 6.60 -4.82
CA PRO A 112 -15.77 6.99 -5.70
C PRO A 112 -17.12 6.70 -5.02
N LYS A 113 -18.09 7.61 -5.19
CA LYS A 113 -19.46 7.33 -4.76
C LYS A 113 -19.98 6.12 -5.53
N PRO A 114 -20.75 5.21 -4.89
CA PRO A 114 -21.48 4.19 -5.63
C PRO A 114 -22.29 4.85 -6.74
N GLN A 115 -22.19 4.34 -7.97
CA GLN A 115 -23.14 4.73 -9.01
C GLN A 115 -24.53 4.26 -8.56
N GLN A 116 -25.47 5.21 -8.46
CA GLN A 116 -26.89 4.95 -8.21
C GLN A 116 -27.53 4.31 -9.44
#